data_AF-A0A5B7DM02-F1
#
_entry.id   AF-A0A5B7DM02-F1
#
_cell.length_a   1.000
_cell.length_b   1.000
_cell.length_c   1.000
_cell.angle_alpha   90.00
_cell.angle_beta   90.00
_cell.angle_gamma   90.00
#
_symmetry.space_group_name_H-M   'P 1'
#
loop_
_entity.id
_entity.type
_entity.pdbx_description
1 polymer ?
#
loop_
_entity_poly.entity_id
_entity_poly.type
_entity_poly.pdbx_seq_one_letter_code
_entity_poly.pdbx_strand_id
1 'polypeptide(L)' 'MSFAGDMGTTTNKIACAINGRKLNSASYTFFNTTQGEWEPLSAWVISTQVVGESQITQSHTRQARLQQ' A
#
# COMPACT_ATOMS: atom_id res chain seq x y z
N MET A 1 -31.00 9.73 -3.83
CA MET A 1 -29.55 9.98 -3.65
C MET A 1 -28.91 8.64 -3.43
N SER A 2 -28.06 8.20 -4.37
CA SER A 2 -27.37 6.91 -4.26
C SER A 2 -26.18 7.07 -3.33
N PHE A 3 -26.14 6.31 -2.23
CA PHE A 3 -24.98 6.22 -1.34
C PHE A 3 -23.88 5.42 -2.04
N ALA A 4 -23.18 6.03 -2.97
CA ALA A 4 -21.85 5.55 -3.35
C ALA A 4 -20.91 6.05 -2.24
N GLY A 5 -20.44 5.15 -1.38
CA GLY A 5 -19.49 5.48 -0.32
C GLY A 5 -18.26 6.20 -0.87
N ASP A 6 -17.79 7.21 -0.15
CA ASP A 6 -16.58 7.93 -0.53
C ASP A 6 -15.37 7.00 -0.40
N MET A 7 -14.54 6.94 -1.44
CA MET A 7 -13.33 6.12 -1.45
C MET A 7 -12.08 7.01 -1.33
N GLY A 8 -11.16 6.61 -0.46
CA GLY A 8 -9.91 7.31 -0.19
C GLY A 8 -8.70 6.44 -0.49
N THR A 9 -7.60 7.04 -0.92
CA THR A 9 -6.32 6.34 -1.07
C THR A 9 -5.20 7.12 -0.40
N THR A 10 -4.34 6.43 0.33
CA THR A 10 -3.11 7.01 0.88
C THR A 10 -1.91 6.29 0.27
N THR A 11 -0.90 7.04 -0.15
CA THR A 11 0.38 6.50 -0.64
C THR A 11 1.52 6.94 0.26
N ASN A 12 2.31 5.99 0.75
CA ASN A 12 3.55 6.28 1.49
C ASN A 12 4.74 5.71 0.72
N LYS A 13 5.79 6.52 0.51
CA LYS A 13 7.01 6.12 -0.19
C LYS A 13 8.20 6.17 0.76
N ILE A 14 8.93 5.07 0.85
CA ILE A 14 10.13 4.95 1.68
C ILE A 14 11.29 4.54 0.77
N ALA A 15 12.44 5.21 0.90
CA ALA A 15 13.67 4.82 0.24
C ALA A 15 14.74 4.56 1.30
N CYS A 16 15.36 3.38 1.24
CA CYS A 16 16.40 2.95 2.15
C CYS A 16 17.62 2.45 1.35
N ALA A 17 18.81 2.62 1.91
CA ALA A 17 20.03 1.98 1.40
C ALA A 17 20.53 0.99 2.45
N ILE A 18 20.57 -0.30 2.12
CA ILE A 18 21.11 -1.34 3.00
C ILE A 18 22.36 -1.91 2.34
N ASN A 19 23.52 -1.80 3.01
CA ASN A 19 24.81 -2.29 2.49
C ASN A 19 25.10 -1.81 1.04
N GLY A 20 24.80 -0.53 0.74
CA GLY A 20 24.98 0.05 -0.59
C GLY A 20 23.92 -0.33 -1.63
N ARG A 21 22.93 -1.17 -1.27
CA ARG A 21 21.81 -1.55 -2.16
C ARG A 21 20.62 -0.64 -1.94
N LYS A 22 20.09 -0.09 -3.03
CA LYS A 22 18.89 0.75 -3.01
C LYS A 22 17.64 -0.12 -2.89
N LEU A 23 16.87 0.12 -1.83
CA LEU A 23 15.54 -0.42 -1.61
C LEU A 23 14.55 0.74 -1.66
N ASN A 24 13.56 0.65 -2.53
CA ASN A 24 12.42 1.56 -2.50
C ASN A 24 11.16 0.75 -2.20
N SER A 25 10.30 1.30 -1.37
CA SER A 25 9.01 0.71 -1.07
C SER A 25 7.93 1.78 -1.19
N ALA A 26 6.80 1.40 -1.77
CA ALA A 26 5.60 2.20 -1.81
C ALA A 26 4.46 1.37 -1.22
N SER A 27 3.76 1.92 -0.23
CA SER A 27 2.53 1.35 0.28
C SER A 27 1.31 2.15 -0.18
N TYR A 28 0.24 1.43 -0.47
CA TYR A 28 -1.05 1.96 -0.88
C TYR A 28 -2.12 1.39 0.05
N THR A 29 -2.89 2.25 0.71
CA THR A 29 -4.03 1.83 1.51
C THR A 29 -5.30 2.42 0.93
N PHE A 30 -6.24 1.54 0.60
CA PHE A 30 -7.58 1.90 0.13
C PHE A 30 -8.52 1.94 1.32
N PHE A 31 -9.26 3.05 1.44
CA PHE A 31 -10.26 3.26 2.46
C PHE A 31 -11.64 3.44 1.82
N ASN A 32 -12.67 3.08 2.56
CA ASN A 32 -14.05 3.33 2.21
C ASN A 32 -14.78 3.96 3.40
N THR A 33 -15.69 4.88 3.11
CA THR A 33 -16.58 5.41 4.13
C THR A 33 -17.82 4.54 4.23
N THR A 34 -18.02 3.98 5.43
CA THR A 34 -19.31 3.35 5.77
C THR A 34 -19.86 4.16 6.94
N GLN A 35 -21.00 4.82 6.74
CA GLN A 35 -21.64 5.63 7.79
C GLN A 35 -20.80 6.82 8.33
N GLY A 36 -19.84 7.31 7.54
CA GLY A 36 -19.00 8.45 7.91
C GLY A 36 -17.68 8.09 8.60
N GLU A 37 -17.43 6.80 8.85
CA GLU A 37 -16.15 6.29 9.37
C GLU A 37 -15.29 5.74 8.23
N TRP A 38 -14.00 6.12 8.22
CA TRP A 38 -13.02 5.67 7.23
C TRP A 38 -12.44 4.31 7.62
N GLU A 39 -12.90 3.25 6.96
CA GLU A 39 -12.42 1.89 7.20
C GLU A 39 -11.43 1.45 6.11
N PRO A 40 -10.27 0.84 6.46
CA PRO A 40 -9.37 0.30 5.48
C PRO A 40 -9.99 -0.94 4.82
N LEU A 41 -9.98 -1.00 3.48
CA LEU A 41 -10.44 -2.14 2.70
C LEU A 41 -9.29 -3.07 2.31
N SER A 42 -8.20 -2.48 1.80
CA SER A 42 -7.04 -3.25 1.36
C SER A 42 -5.76 -2.42 1.48
N ALA A 43 -4.65 -3.13 1.71
CA ALA A 43 -3.33 -2.55 1.70
C ALA A 43 -2.41 -3.32 0.74
N TRP A 44 -1.64 -2.58 -0.04
CA TRP A 44 -0.68 -3.08 -1.01
C TRP A 44 0.69 -2.49 -0.70
N VAL A 45 1.73 -3.31 -0.75
CA VAL A 45 3.12 -2.87 -0.59
C VAL A 45 3.91 -3.36 -1.79
N ILE A 46 4.50 -2.42 -2.52
CA ILE A 46 5.41 -2.70 -3.63
C ILE A 46 6.81 -2.32 -3.16
N SER A 47 7.70 -3.29 -3.12
CA SER A 47 9.11 -3.07 -2.78
C SER A 47 9.96 -3.43 -3.99
N THR A 48 10.87 -2.55 -4.38
CA THR A 48 11.87 -2.87 -5.39
C THR A 48 13.28 -2.74 -4.82
N GLN A 49 14.10 -3.74 -5.13
CA GLN A 49 15.49 -3.85 -4.75
C GLN A 49 16.35 -3.85 -6.00
N VAL A 50 17.40 -3.04 -6.01
CA VAL A 50 18.43 -3.12 -7.05
C VAL A 50 19.60 -3.96 -6.51
N VAL A 51 19.94 -5.04 -7.22
CA VAL A 51 21.05 -5.94 -6.91
C VAL A 51 21.96 -6.01 -8.15
N GLY A 52 23.08 -5.28 -8.10
CA GLY A 52 23.93 -5.09 -9.28
C GLY A 52 23.21 -4.26 -10.35
N GLU A 53 23.19 -4.74 -11.59
CA GLU A 53 22.41 -4.14 -12.70
C GLU A 53 20.97 -4.65 -12.76
N SER A 54 20.59 -5.58 -11.89
CA SER A 54 19.25 -6.19 -11.88
C SER A 54 18.32 -5.50 -10.90
N GLN A 55 17.07 -5.30 -11.31
CA GLN A 55 16.00 -4.80 -10.45
C GLN A 55 15.01 -5.92 -10.14
N ILE A 56 14.79 -6.17 -8.85
CA ILE A 56 13.84 -7.15 -8.33
C ILE A 56 12.66 -6.37 -7.74
N THR A 57 11.45 -6.68 -8.18
CA THR A 57 10.21 -6.09 -7.66
C THR A 57 9.38 -7.17 -6.98
N GLN A 58 8.91 -6.88 -5.76
CA GLN A 58 8.03 -7.74 -4.98
C GLN A 58 6.78 -6.96 -4.57
N SER A 59 5.62 -7.57 -4.74
CA SER A 59 4.34 -7.03 -4.32
C SER A 59 3.73 -7.91 -3.23
N HIS A 60 3.27 -7.29 -2.14
CA HIS A 60 2.54 -7.95 -1.06
C HIS A 60 1.17 -7.29 -0.92
N THR A 61 0.14 -8.11 -0.70
CA THR A 61 -1.24 -7.63 -0.55
C THR A 61 -1.84 -8.21 0.72
N ARG A 62 -2.53 -7.36 1.49
CA ARG A 62 -3.31 -7.77 2.66
C ARG A 62 -4.70 -7.15 2.59
N GLN A 63 -5.73 -7.98 2.61
CA GLN A 63 -7.09 -7.51 2.86
C GLN A 63 -7.23 -7.14 4.34
N ALA A 64 -7.84 -6.00 4.61
CA ALA A 64 -8.23 -5.64 5.96
C ALA A 64 -9.40 -6.55 6.34
N ARG A 65 -9.17 -7.47 7.29
CA ARG A 65 -10.20 -8.36 7.78
C ARG A 65 -11.12 -7.51 8.66
N LEU A 66 -12.32 -7.20 8.18
CA LEU A 66 -13.41 -6.71 9.02
C LEU A 66 -13.65 -7.81 10.07
N GLN A 67 -13.18 -7.63 11.30
CA GLN A 67 -13.60 -8.49 12.41
C GLN A 67 -15.05 -8.13 12.69
N GLN A 68 -15.97 -9.02 12.28
CA GLN A 68 -17.37 -9.01 12.69
C GLN A 68 -17.50 -9.53 14.11
#